data_AF-T0ZRV0-F1
#
_entry.id   AF-T0ZRV0-F1
#
_cell.length_a   1.000
_cell.length_b   1.000
_cell.length_c   1.000
_cell.angle_alpha   90.00
_cell.angle_beta   90.00
_cell.angle_gamma   90.00
#
_symmetry.space_group_name_H-M   'P 1'
#
loop_
_entity.id
_entity.type
_entity.pdbx_description
1 polymer ?
#
loop_
_entity_poly.entity_id
_entity_poly.type
_entity_poly.pdbx_seq_one_letter_code
_entity_poly.pdbx_strand_id
1 'polypeptide(L)'
;MKEQHRARSILAAVAHAYPTAWQTLDAFRSQRGALGFMDWPDWCYVPVSGAYAVVSGGGAQRVPFERAGHVGLVAGLGAWRITQGIYRFDPALYEALVATPITDEIPVDALHRLPG
;
A
#
# COMPACT_ATOMS: atom_id res chain seq x y z
N MET A 1 8.49 -20.38 19.81
CA MET A 1 7.97 -20.06 18.46
C MET A 1 7.83 -18.54 18.40
N LYS A 2 8.55 -17.82 17.53
CA LYS A 2 8.43 -16.35 17.47
C LYS A 2 7.06 -15.98 16.91
N GLU A 3 6.29 -15.21 17.68
CA GLU A 3 4.99 -14.70 17.24
C GLU A 3 5.17 -13.78 16.04
N GLN A 4 4.43 -14.04 14.95
CA GLN A 4 4.55 -13.27 13.71
C GLN A 4 3.78 -11.96 13.86
N HIS A 5 4.40 -10.83 13.46
CA HIS A 5 3.70 -9.54 13.48
C HIS A 5 2.45 -9.57 12.61
N ARG A 6 1.32 -9.06 13.11
CA ARG A 6 0.00 -9.09 12.45
C ARG A 6 0.04 -8.67 10.99
N ALA A 7 0.80 -7.62 10.65
CA ALA A 7 0.95 -7.13 9.28
C ALA A 7 1.47 -8.22 8.31
N ARG A 8 2.41 -9.07 8.74
CA ARG A 8 2.93 -10.19 7.93
C ARG A 8 1.90 -11.32 7.79
N SER A 9 1.12 -11.57 8.84
CA SER A 9 0.02 -12.55 8.77
C SER A 9 -1.07 -12.09 7.81
N ILE A 10 -1.41 -10.79 7.79
CA ILE A 10 -2.35 -10.21 6.81
C ILE A 10 -1.77 -10.31 5.39
N LEU A 11 -0.48 -10.01 5.20
CA LEU A 11 0.17 -10.16 3.90
C LEU A 11 0.06 -11.59 3.36
N ALA A 12 0.29 -12.59 4.21
CA ALA A 12 0.14 -14.00 3.83
C ALA A 12 -1.32 -14.36 3.48
N ALA A 13 -2.29 -13.87 4.27
CA ALA A 13 -3.71 -14.11 4.02
C ALA A 13 -4.17 -13.49 2.68
N VAL A 14 -3.71 -12.27 2.37
CA VAL A 14 -4.01 -11.62 1.09
C VAL A 14 -3.34 -12.34 -0.08
N ALA A 15 -2.10 -12.79 0.07
CA ALA A 15 -1.42 -13.58 -0.95
C ALA A 15 -2.15 -14.91 -1.24
N HIS A 16 -2.73 -15.52 -0.21
CA HIS A 16 -3.55 -16.73 -0.37
C HIS A 16 -4.89 -16.44 -1.06
N ALA A 17 -5.58 -15.36 -0.66
CA ALA A 17 -6.87 -14.98 -1.24
C ALA A 17 -6.75 -14.49 -2.70
N TYR A 18 -5.60 -13.91 -3.07
CA TYR A 18 -5.32 -13.37 -4.40
C TYR A 18 -3.95 -13.86 -4.91
N PRO A 19 -3.86 -15.11 -5.40
CA PRO A 19 -2.57 -15.75 -5.72
C PRO A 19 -1.70 -15.00 -6.73
N THR A 20 -2.32 -14.25 -7.66
CA THR A 20 -1.62 -13.50 -8.71
C THR A 20 -1.45 -12.01 -8.39
N ALA A 21 -1.87 -11.54 -7.20
CA ALA A 21 -1.89 -10.12 -6.85
C ALA A 21 -0.54 -9.44 -7.07
N TRP A 22 0.51 -10.02 -6.49
CA TRP A 22 1.85 -9.42 -6.49
C TRP A 22 2.48 -9.41 -7.87
N GLN A 23 2.37 -10.51 -8.60
CA GLN A 23 2.83 -10.59 -9.99
C GLN A 23 2.11 -9.57 -10.88
N THR A 24 0.79 -9.42 -10.69
CA THR A 24 -0.02 -8.47 -11.46
C THR A 24 0.38 -7.03 -11.15
N LEU A 25 0.59 -6.68 -9.87
CA LEU A 25 1.02 -5.34 -9.49
C LEU A 25 2.45 -5.04 -9.97
N ASP A 26 3.38 -6.00 -9.92
CA ASP A 26 4.73 -5.81 -10.45
C ASP A 26 4.72 -5.62 -11.97
N ALA A 27 3.86 -6.37 -12.68
CA ALA A 27 3.64 -6.18 -14.11
C ALA A 27 3.14 -4.75 -14.40
N PHE A 28 2.09 -4.28 -13.71
CA PHE A 28 1.61 -2.90 -13.87
C PHE A 28 2.69 -1.88 -13.53
N ARG A 29 3.47 -2.08 -12.46
CA ARG A 29 4.57 -1.20 -12.08
C ARG A 29 5.59 -1.05 -13.20
N SER A 30 5.96 -2.16 -13.85
CA SER A 30 6.91 -2.16 -14.97
C SER A 30 6.38 -1.47 -16.25
N GLN A 31 5.07 -1.29 -16.36
CA GLN A 31 4.41 -0.66 -17.51
C GLN A 31 4.13 0.83 -17.29
N ARG A 32 4.62 1.43 -16.19
CA ARG A 32 4.45 2.86 -15.91
C ARG A 32 4.89 3.70 -17.11
N GLY A 33 4.01 4.59 -17.58
CA GLY A 33 4.26 5.47 -18.73
C GLY A 33 4.34 4.78 -20.09
N ALA A 34 4.09 3.47 -20.17
CA ALA A 34 3.99 2.76 -21.44
C ALA A 34 2.67 3.08 -22.17
N LEU A 35 2.61 2.79 -23.49
CA LEU A 35 1.40 3.00 -24.27
C LEU A 35 0.22 2.22 -23.68
N GLY A 36 -0.86 2.93 -23.34
CA GLY A 36 -2.04 2.35 -22.68
C GLY A 36 -1.97 2.32 -21.15
N PHE A 37 -0.89 2.83 -20.55
CA PHE A 37 -0.73 2.98 -19.12
C PHE A 37 -0.56 4.46 -18.73
N MET A 38 -1.03 4.79 -17.52
CA MET A 38 -0.79 6.08 -16.90
C MET A 38 0.71 6.26 -16.63
N ASP A 39 1.21 7.48 -16.80
CA ASP A 39 2.48 7.90 -16.22
C ASP A 39 2.19 8.48 -14.83
N TRP A 40 2.57 7.76 -13.79
CA TRP A 40 2.38 8.18 -12.39
C TRP A 40 3.72 8.54 -11.75
N PRO A 41 3.73 9.34 -10.68
CA PRO A 41 4.97 9.76 -10.02
C PRO A 41 5.82 8.59 -9.55
N ASP A 42 7.13 8.80 -9.48
CA ASP A 42 8.10 7.74 -9.17
C ASP A 42 8.04 7.20 -7.74
N TRP A 43 7.61 8.05 -6.80
CA TRP A 43 7.28 7.68 -5.43
C TRP A 43 6.02 6.81 -5.30
N CYS A 44 5.18 6.75 -6.34
CA CYS A 44 4.00 5.89 -6.34
C CYS A 44 4.36 4.49 -6.85
N TYR A 45 4.22 3.47 -5.99
CA TYR A 45 4.45 2.07 -6.36
C TYR A 45 3.57 1.66 -7.56
N VAL A 46 2.24 1.70 -7.36
CA VAL A 46 1.19 1.52 -8.36
C VAL A 46 -0.05 2.29 -7.85
N PRO A 47 -0.82 2.98 -8.72
CA PRO A 47 -2.08 3.61 -8.31
C PRO A 47 -3.10 2.60 -7.76
N VAL A 48 -4.04 3.06 -6.92
CA VAL A 48 -5.08 2.20 -6.31
C VAL A 48 -5.91 1.44 -7.36
N SER A 49 -6.02 1.97 -8.59
CA SER A 49 -6.67 1.29 -9.72
C SER A 49 -6.01 -0.05 -10.08
N GLY A 50 -4.70 -0.21 -9.89
CA GLY A 50 -4.01 -1.49 -10.08
C GLY A 50 -4.49 -2.54 -9.08
N ALA A 51 -4.67 -2.15 -7.82
CA ALA A 51 -5.26 -3.03 -6.80
C ALA A 51 -6.73 -3.33 -7.08
N TYR A 52 -7.49 -2.36 -7.61
CA TYR A 52 -8.86 -2.59 -8.05
C TYR A 52 -8.92 -3.67 -9.15
N ALA A 53 -8.03 -3.59 -10.15
CA ALA A 53 -7.95 -4.60 -11.21
C ALA A 53 -7.64 -6.00 -10.65
N VAL A 54 -6.76 -6.10 -9.66
CA VAL A 54 -6.49 -7.38 -8.95
C VAL A 54 -7.74 -7.90 -8.25
N VAL A 55 -8.42 -7.06 -7.46
CA VAL A 55 -9.55 -7.51 -6.62
C VAL A 55 -10.79 -7.83 -7.45
N SER A 56 -11.02 -7.11 -8.55
CA SER A 56 -12.10 -7.40 -9.51
C SER A 56 -11.80 -8.60 -10.41
N GLY A 57 -10.52 -8.98 -10.57
CA GLY A 57 -10.10 -9.97 -11.57
C GLY A 57 -9.90 -9.39 -12.98
N GLY A 58 -10.03 -8.07 -13.14
CA GLY A 58 -9.76 -7.35 -14.39
C GLY A 58 -10.91 -7.34 -15.40
N GLY A 59 -10.68 -6.69 -16.54
CA GLY A 59 -11.67 -6.56 -17.61
C GLY A 59 -12.90 -5.76 -17.18
N ALA A 60 -14.10 -6.28 -17.51
CA ALA A 60 -15.38 -5.65 -17.16
C ALA A 60 -15.87 -5.99 -15.74
N GLN A 61 -15.11 -6.79 -14.99
CA GLN A 61 -15.49 -7.19 -13.64
C GLN A 61 -15.45 -6.01 -12.69
N ARG A 62 -16.36 -6.03 -11.71
CA ARG A 62 -16.43 -5.02 -10.65
C ARG A 62 -16.09 -5.66 -9.32
N VAL A 63 -15.47 -4.88 -8.44
CA VAL A 63 -15.26 -5.30 -7.05
C VAL A 63 -16.63 -5.38 -6.35
N PRO A 64 -17.01 -6.56 -5.83
CA PRO A 64 -18.22 -6.69 -5.00
C PRO A 64 -18.11 -5.86 -3.72
N PHE A 65 -19.24 -5.40 -3.19
CA PHE A 65 -19.26 -4.51 -2.01
C PHE A 65 -18.56 -5.12 -0.80
N GLU A 66 -18.76 -6.41 -0.56
CA GLU A 66 -18.13 -7.17 0.53
C GLU A 66 -16.60 -7.28 0.39
N ARG A 67 -16.06 -7.03 -0.80
CA ARG A 67 -14.61 -7.01 -1.08
C ARG A 67 -14.06 -5.60 -1.26
N ALA A 68 -14.86 -4.54 -1.10
CA ALA A 68 -14.41 -3.17 -1.32
C ALA A 68 -13.16 -2.82 -0.48
N GLY A 69 -13.12 -3.25 0.78
CA GLY A 69 -11.96 -3.05 1.67
C GLY A 69 -10.69 -3.78 1.21
N HIS A 70 -10.81 -4.84 0.40
CA HIS A 70 -9.64 -5.58 -0.08
C HIS A 70 -8.83 -4.76 -1.08
N VAL A 71 -9.43 -3.79 -1.77
CA VAL A 71 -8.71 -2.88 -2.67
C VAL A 71 -7.64 -2.09 -1.89
N GLY A 72 -8.01 -1.55 -0.73
CA GLY A 72 -7.07 -0.86 0.15
C GLY A 72 -5.98 -1.78 0.71
N LEU A 73 -6.35 -3.01 1.10
CA LEU A 73 -5.39 -4.01 1.56
C LEU A 73 -4.37 -4.36 0.49
N VAL A 74 -4.82 -4.68 -0.73
CA VAL A 74 -3.93 -5.04 -1.85
C VAL A 74 -3.05 -3.86 -2.26
N ALA A 75 -3.60 -2.64 -2.31
CA ALA A 75 -2.82 -1.44 -2.63
C ALA A 75 -1.72 -1.18 -1.59
N GLY A 76 -2.08 -1.14 -0.30
CA GLY A 76 -1.15 -0.86 0.79
C GLY A 76 -0.10 -1.95 0.95
N LEU A 77 -0.51 -3.23 0.92
CA LEU A 77 0.42 -4.36 1.06
C LEU A 77 1.29 -4.55 -0.18
N GLY A 78 0.78 -4.22 -1.37
CA GLY A 78 1.54 -4.25 -2.61
C GLY A 78 2.78 -3.36 -2.54
N ALA A 79 2.65 -2.15 -1.99
CA ALA A 79 3.77 -1.25 -1.73
C ALA A 79 4.59 -1.71 -0.51
N TRP A 80 3.96 -2.00 0.63
CA TRP A 80 4.64 -2.32 1.89
C TRP A 80 5.48 -3.60 1.83
N ARG A 81 5.09 -4.61 1.04
CA ARG A 81 5.83 -5.89 0.98
C ARG A 81 7.27 -5.77 0.50
N ILE A 82 7.64 -4.66 -0.13
CA ILE A 82 8.99 -4.42 -0.66
C ILE A 82 9.99 -4.19 0.47
N THR A 83 9.60 -3.47 1.52
CA THR A 83 10.48 -3.08 2.64
C THR A 83 10.07 -3.72 3.96
N GLN A 84 8.77 -4.00 4.11
CA GLN A 84 8.15 -4.51 5.33
C GLN A 84 8.53 -3.74 6.60
N GLY A 85 8.84 -2.45 6.46
CA GLY A 85 9.27 -1.58 7.56
C GLY A 85 8.18 -1.47 8.63
N ILE A 86 8.58 -1.57 9.90
CA ILE A 86 7.70 -1.37 11.05
C ILE A 86 8.41 -0.38 11.98
N TYR A 87 7.90 0.84 12.03
CA TYR A 87 8.42 1.89 12.90
C TYR A 87 7.65 1.86 14.23
N ARG A 88 8.38 1.76 15.35
CA ARG A 88 7.83 1.86 16.71
C ARG A 88 8.38 3.11 17.37
N PHE A 89 7.49 3.99 17.80
CA PHE A 89 7.88 5.15 18.58
C PHE A 89 8.28 4.71 19.99
N ASP A 90 9.31 5.35 20.54
CA ASP A 90 9.54 5.34 21.97
C ASP A 90 8.31 5.94 22.68
N PRO A 91 7.84 5.38 23.82
CA PRO A 91 6.65 5.89 24.48
C PRO A 91 6.72 7.38 24.84
N ALA A 92 7.86 7.88 25.31
CA ALA A 92 7.99 9.29 25.67
C ALA A 92 7.94 10.19 24.43
N LEU A 93 8.54 9.74 23.31
CA LEU A 93 8.44 10.44 22.03
C LEU A 93 7.00 10.46 21.51
N TYR A 94 6.29 9.33 21.58
CA TYR A 94 4.90 9.25 21.15
C TYR A 94 4.01 10.23 21.90
N GLU A 95 4.11 10.26 23.24
CA GLU A 95 3.34 11.20 24.07
C GLU A 95 3.63 12.66 23.70
N ALA A 96 4.91 13.01 23.51
CA ALA A 96 5.31 14.35 23.10
C ALA A 96 4.75 14.72 21.72
N LEU A 97 4.80 13.80 20.74
CA LEU A 97 4.28 14.02 19.39
C LEU A 97 2.77 14.25 19.38
N VAL A 98 2.01 13.41 20.10
CA VAL A 98 0.53 13.52 20.17
C VAL A 98 0.09 14.80 20.86
N ALA A 99 0.83 15.25 21.88
CA ALA A 99 0.53 16.50 22.58
C ALA A 99 0.91 17.77 21.80
N THR A 100 1.70 17.65 20.72
CA THR A 100 2.16 18.80 19.94
C THR A 100 1.02 19.34 19.07
N PRO A 101 0.56 20.60 19.28
CA PRO A 101 -0.48 21.17 18.45
C PRO A 101 0.04 21.49 17.06
N ILE A 102 -0.69 21.07 16.03
CA ILE A 102 -0.41 21.45 14.63
C ILE A 102 -1.00 22.85 14.43
N THR A 103 -0.14 23.86 14.56
CA THR A 103 -0.53 25.28 14.53
C THR A 103 -0.24 25.95 13.20
N ASP A 104 0.67 25.38 12.41
CA ASP A 104 1.09 25.88 11.10
C ASP A 104 0.77 24.87 9.99
N GLU A 105 0.90 25.31 8.73
CA GLU A 105 0.79 24.44 7.56
C GLU A 105 1.97 23.45 7.49
N ILE A 106 1.66 22.16 7.39
CA ILE A 106 2.67 21.11 7.19
C ILE A 106 3.00 21.03 5.69
N PRO A 107 4.27 21.21 5.28
CA PRO A 107 4.65 21.11 3.87
C PRO A 107 4.40 19.70 3.32
N VAL A 108 3.59 19.60 2.26
CA VAL A 108 3.30 18.31 1.61
C VAL A 108 4.56 17.63 1.06
N ASP A 109 5.54 18.41 0.61
CA ASP A 109 6.79 17.89 0.05
C ASP A 109 7.63 17.11 1.08
N ALA A 110 7.39 17.30 2.38
CA ALA A 110 7.99 16.49 3.42
C ALA A 110 7.58 15.01 3.30
N LEU A 111 6.34 14.74 2.84
CA LEU A 111 5.82 13.38 2.68
C LEU A 111 6.47 12.63 1.51
N HIS A 112 7.03 13.33 0.53
CA HIS A 112 7.78 12.72 -0.57
C HIS A 112 9.14 12.14 -0.14
N ARG A 113 9.57 12.41 1.11
CA ARG A 113 10.85 11.94 1.67
C ARG A 113 10.70 10.76 2.63
N LEU A 114 9.49 10.20 2.76
CA LEU A 114 9.29 9.03 3.59
C LEU A 114 10.15 7.87 3.08
N PRO A 115 10.85 7.15 3.97
CA PRO A 115 11.56 5.94 3.58
C PRO A 115 10.56 4.89 3.09
N GLY A 116 10.95 4.18 2.03
CA GLY A 116 10.19 3.06 1.49
C GLY A 116 9.97 1.95 2.50
#